data_AF-A0A914Q9Q5-F1
#
_entry.id   AF-A0A914Q9Q5-F1
#
_cell.length_a   1.000
_cell.length_b   1.000
_cell.length_c   1.000
_cell.angle_alpha   90.00
_cell.angle_beta   90.00
_cell.angle_gamma   90.00
#
_symmetry.space_group_name_H-M   'P 1'
#
loop_
_entity.id
_entity.type
_entity.pdbx_description
1 polymer ?
#
loop_
_entity_poly.entity_id
_entity_poly.type
_entity_poly.pdbx_seq_one_letter_code
_entity_poly.pdbx_strand_id
1 'polypeptide(L)'
;MIRMNEKHAQNLESIVAERGAMLVEAQEQTDRLLCEILPPSIAQKLKTGEVIEPRSYEAATVLFCQLVDFMFILTNTKPDQVVTFLNDVFTMFDQIISRHDAYKVETTGETYM
;
A
#
# COMPACT_ATOMS: atom_id res chain seq x y z
N MET A 1 30.12 3.23 -43.16
CA MET A 1 30.16 2.50 -41.88
C MET A 1 29.87 3.41 -40.68
N ILE A 2 30.50 4.58 -40.55
CA ILE A 2 30.36 5.50 -39.40
C ILE A 2 28.90 5.93 -39.12
N ARG A 3 28.15 6.36 -40.15
CA ARG A 3 26.72 6.74 -40.05
C ARG A 3 25.79 5.66 -39.48
N MET A 4 26.14 4.39 -39.69
CA MET A 4 25.31 3.27 -39.24
C MET A 4 25.54 2.95 -37.77
N ASN A 5 26.76 3.18 -37.27
CA ASN A 5 27.11 3.11 -35.85
C ASN A 5 26.53 4.30 -35.09
N GLU A 6 26.57 5.52 -35.64
CA GLU A 6 25.92 6.69 -35.02
C GLU A 6 24.42 6.49 -34.86
N LYS A 7 23.74 5.96 -35.89
CA LYS A 7 22.31 5.65 -35.82
C LYS A 7 22.00 4.56 -34.79
N HIS A 8 22.89 3.57 -34.64
CA HIS A 8 22.75 2.55 -33.58
C HIS A 8 22.96 3.13 -32.19
N ALA A 9 23.97 4.00 -32.00
CA ALA A 9 24.23 4.67 -30.73
C ALA A 9 23.05 5.55 -30.29
N GLN A 10 22.52 6.38 -31.20
CA GLN A 10 21.35 7.21 -30.95
C GLN A 10 20.11 6.37 -30.57
N ASN A 11 19.93 5.23 -31.23
CA ASN A 11 18.81 4.33 -30.93
C ASN A 11 18.98 3.65 -29.56
N LEU A 12 20.20 3.25 -29.20
CA LEU A 12 20.51 2.70 -27.88
C LEU A 12 20.29 3.73 -26.76
N GLU A 13 20.71 4.98 -26.97
CA GLU A 13 20.46 6.08 -26.02
C GLU A 13 18.96 6.30 -25.82
N SER A 14 18.17 6.29 -26.91
CA SER A 14 16.71 6.40 -26.83
C SER A 14 16.09 5.25 -26.04
N ILE A 15 16.53 4.01 -26.26
CA ILE A 15 16.05 2.83 -25.54
C ILE A 15 16.43 2.89 -24.05
N VAL A 16 17.65 3.33 -23.73
CA VAL A 16 18.10 3.49 -22.34
C VAL A 16 17.30 4.58 -21.63
N ALA A 17 17.03 5.70 -22.30
CA ALA A 17 16.21 6.78 -21.75
C ALA A 17 14.77 6.32 -21.49
N GLU A 18 14.16 5.62 -22.45
CA GLU A 18 12.81 5.06 -22.31
C GLU A 18 12.72 4.06 -21.16
N ARG A 19 13.66 3.10 -21.10
CA ARG A 19 13.71 2.13 -20.00
C ARG A 19 13.99 2.79 -18.66
N GLY A 20 14.85 3.82 -18.63
CA GLY A 20 15.11 4.62 -17.44
C GLY A 20 13.84 5.29 -16.91
N ALA A 21 13.04 5.89 -17.80
CA ALA A 21 11.76 6.49 -17.41
C ALA A 21 10.77 5.44 -16.87
N MET A 22 10.64 4.29 -17.53
CA MET A 22 9.77 3.20 -17.05
C MET A 22 10.21 2.65 -15.68
N LEU A 23 11.52 2.55 -15.44
CA LEU A 23 12.06 2.12 -14.15
C LEU A 23 11.73 3.12 -13.04
N VAL A 24 11.86 4.42 -13.31
CA VAL A 24 11.52 5.47 -12.33
C VAL A 24 10.03 5.42 -12.00
N GLU A 25 9.15 5.30 -12.99
CA GLU A 25 7.70 5.21 -12.77
C GLU A 25 7.33 3.96 -11.95
N ALA A 26 7.91 2.81 -12.28
CA ALA A 26 7.69 1.57 -11.53
C ALA A 26 8.21 1.68 -10.08
N GLN A 27 9.33 2.37 -9.88
CA GLN A 27 9.89 2.60 -8.56
C GLN A 27 9.00 3.52 -7.71
N GLU A 28 8.48 4.60 -8.29
CA GLU A 28 7.53 5.50 -7.61
C GLU A 28 6.22 4.78 -7.23
N GLN A 29 5.67 3.95 -8.12
CA GLN A 29 4.48 3.15 -7.82
C GLN A 29 4.73 2.15 -6.68
N THR A 30 5.89 1.49 -6.70
CA THR A 30 6.28 0.54 -5.64
C THR A 30 6.45 1.26 -4.30
N ASP A 31 7.07 2.44 -4.31
CA ASP A 31 7.28 3.26 -3.12
C ASP A 31 5.96 3.75 -2.52
N ARG A 32 5.02 4.16 -3.37
CA ARG A 32 3.68 4.57 -2.94
C ARG A 32 2.96 3.39 -2.26
N LEU A 33 2.96 2.23 -2.90
CA LEU A 33 2.32 1.03 -2.35
C LEU A 33 2.95 0.61 -1.02
N LEU A 34 4.27 0.70 -0.89
CA LEU A 34 4.95 0.37 0.36
C LEU A 34 4.53 1.30 1.50
N CYS A 35 4.32 2.59 1.22
CA CYS A 35 3.86 3.57 2.21
C CYS A 35 2.35 3.46 2.51
N GLU A 36 1.55 2.85 1.64
CA GLU A 36 0.15 2.53 1.92
C GLU A 36 0.02 1.35 2.90
N ILE A 37 0.98 0.42 2.88
CA ILE A 37 0.96 -0.79 3.73
C ILE A 37 1.68 -0.53 5.06
N LEU A 38 2.80 0.18 5.05
CA LEU A 38 3.66 0.36 6.22
C LEU A 38 3.82 1.84 6.57
N PRO A 39 4.06 2.17 7.86
CA PRO A 39 4.39 3.54 8.23
C PRO A 39 5.62 4.03 7.45
N PRO A 40 5.65 5.28 6.97
CA PRO A 40 6.73 5.79 6.11
C PRO A 40 8.14 5.58 6.68
N SER A 41 8.28 5.70 8.01
CA SER A 41 9.55 5.48 8.71
C SER A 41 10.06 4.04 8.64
N ILE A 42 9.15 3.06 8.62
CA ILE A 42 9.46 1.63 8.50
C ILE A 42 9.70 1.28 7.03
N ALA A 43 8.87 1.81 6.12
CA ALA A 43 9.06 1.66 4.67
C ALA A 43 10.45 2.12 4.23
N GLN A 44 10.93 3.27 4.72
CA GLN A 44 12.24 3.80 4.38
C GLN A 44 13.38 2.89 4.86
N LYS A 45 13.29 2.36 6.08
CA LYS A 45 14.29 1.41 6.63
C LYS A 45 14.33 0.10 5.86
N LEU A 46 13.18 -0.41 5.44
CA LEU A 46 13.11 -1.59 4.57
C LEU A 46 13.80 -1.35 3.23
N LYS A 47 13.60 -0.17 2.63
CA LYS A 47 14.25 0.20 1.37
C LYS A 47 15.77 0.31 1.49
N THR A 48 16.29 0.77 2.63
CA THR A 48 17.75 0.85 2.86
C THR A 48 18.36 -0.49 3.27
N GLY A 49 17.55 -1.54 3.45
CA GLY A 49 18.01 -2.85 3.89
C GLY A 49 18.43 -2.88 5.37
N GLU A 50 17.99 -1.90 6.15
CA GLU A 50 18.26 -1.84 7.58
C GLU A 50 17.44 -2.90 8.33
N VAL A 51 18.03 -3.46 9.38
CA VAL A 51 17.32 -4.35 10.30
C VAL A 51 16.34 -3.51 11.13
N ILE A 52 15.07 -3.93 11.16
CA ILE A 52 14.04 -3.28 11.96
C ILE A 52 13.97 -3.95 13.33
N GLU A 53 14.51 -3.27 14.33
CA GLU A 53 14.41 -3.69 15.72
C GLU A 53 13.00 -3.43 16.28
N PRO A 54 12.46 -4.35 17.13
CA PRO A 54 11.21 -4.11 17.83
C PRO A 54 11.25 -2.83 18.66
N ARG A 55 10.21 -2.00 18.56
CA ARG A 55 10.12 -0.74 19.29
C ARG A 55 9.11 -0.85 20.42
N SER A 56 9.52 -0.41 21.61
CA SER A 56 8.62 -0.18 22.73
C SER A 56 8.14 1.28 22.73
N TYR A 57 6.88 1.49 23.08
CA TYR A 57 6.27 2.80 23.21
C TYR A 57 5.82 2.98 24.66
N GLU A 58 6.14 4.12 25.28
CA GLU A 58 5.73 4.42 26.66
C GLU A 58 4.22 4.56 26.81
N ALA A 59 3.55 5.03 25.76
CA ALA A 59 2.10 5.12 25.65
C ALA A 59 1.66 4.86 24.21
N ALA A 60 0.59 4.09 24.06
CA ALA A 60 -0.07 3.84 22.78
C ALA A 60 -1.58 3.65 23.02
N THR A 61 -2.40 4.10 22.07
CA THR A 61 -3.84 3.86 22.05
C THR A 61 -4.14 2.92 20.90
N VAL A 62 -4.84 1.81 21.18
CA VAL A 62 -5.28 0.84 20.18
C VAL A 62 -6.80 0.84 20.16
N LEU A 63 -7.39 0.94 18.97
CA LEU A 63 -8.83 0.87 18.76
C LEU A 63 -9.16 -0.45 18.08
N PHE A 64 -10.17 -1.15 18.58
CA PHE A 64 -10.78 -2.27 17.89
C PHE A 64 -12.22 -1.91 17.57
N CYS A 65 -12.59 -2.01 16.29
CA CYS A 65 -13.95 -1.80 15.83
C CYS A 65 -14.46 -3.08 15.16
N GLN A 66 -15.53 -3.68 15.70
CA GLN A 66 -16.10 -4.91 15.17
C GLN A 66 -17.54 -4.69 14.72
N LEU A 67 -17.91 -5.24 13.57
CA LEU A 67 -19.31 -5.26 13.13
C LEU A 67 -20.11 -6.27 13.95
N VAL A 68 -21.16 -5.79 14.63
CA VAL A 68 -22.07 -6.63 15.41
C VAL A 68 -22.91 -7.50 14.47
N ASP A 69 -23.24 -8.72 14.90
CA ASP A 69 -24.08 -9.68 14.17
C ASP A 69 -23.57 -10.04 12.77
N PHE A 70 -22.26 -9.96 12.52
CA PHE A 70 -21.68 -10.27 11.22
C PHE A 70 -22.00 -11.70 10.73
N MET A 71 -22.11 -12.68 11.63
CA MET A 71 -22.52 -14.05 11.28
C MET A 71 -23.93 -14.11 10.69
N PHE A 72 -24.85 -13.26 11.17
CA PHE A 72 -26.19 -13.16 10.60
C PHE A 72 -26.13 -12.58 9.18
N ILE A 73 -25.31 -11.54 8.97
CA ILE A 73 -25.08 -10.93 7.66
C ILE A 73 -24.53 -11.97 6.68
N LEU A 74 -23.50 -12.73 7.08
CA LEU A 74 -22.90 -13.80 6.27
C LEU A 74 -23.90 -14.89 5.87
N THR A 75 -24.80 -15.28 6.77
CA THR A 75 -25.74 -16.39 6.54
C THR A 75 -26.90 -15.99 5.63
N ASN A 76 -27.33 -14.72 5.68
CA ASN A 76 -28.53 -14.25 4.98
C ASN A 76 -28.22 -13.48 3.69
N THR A 77 -26.96 -13.17 3.42
CA THR A 77 -26.53 -12.31 2.31
C THR A 77 -25.64 -13.09 1.35
N LYS A 78 -25.68 -12.73 0.06
CA LYS A 78 -24.80 -13.37 -0.92
C LYS A 78 -23.34 -12.89 -0.72
N PRO A 79 -22.34 -13.75 -1.00
CA PRO A 79 -20.94 -13.39 -0.77
C PRO A 79 -20.48 -12.10 -1.47
N ASP A 80 -20.94 -11.85 -2.69
CA ASP A 80 -20.65 -10.63 -3.46
C ASP A 80 -21.15 -9.36 -2.76
N GLN A 81 -22.35 -9.43 -2.18
CA GLN A 81 -22.93 -8.33 -1.43
C GLN A 81 -22.23 -8.10 -0.10
N VAL A 82 -21.79 -9.17 0.59
CA VAL A 82 -21.01 -9.03 1.84
C VAL A 82 -19.67 -8.35 1.58
N VAL A 83 -18.95 -8.76 0.52
CA VAL A 83 -17.66 -8.15 0.16
C VAL A 83 -17.84 -6.67 -0.18
N THR A 84 -18.89 -6.33 -0.94
CA THR A 84 -19.20 -4.94 -1.28
C THR A 84 -19.47 -4.12 -0.02
N PHE A 85 -20.30 -4.65 0.89
CA PHE A 85 -20.60 -4.01 2.17
C PHE A 85 -19.36 -3.78 3.04
N LEU A 86 -18.49 -4.78 3.20
CA LEU A 86 -17.24 -4.64 3.95
C LEU A 86 -16.32 -3.59 3.33
N ASN A 87 -16.20 -3.59 2.00
CA ASN A 87 -15.40 -2.59 1.30
C ASN A 87 -15.94 -1.18 1.55
N ASP A 88 -17.25 -0.96 1.49
CA ASP A 88 -17.86 0.35 1.73
C ASP A 88 -17.59 0.83 3.18
N VAL A 89 -17.78 -0.04 4.17
CA VAL A 89 -17.55 0.27 5.58
C VAL A 89 -16.08 0.57 5.86
N PHE A 90 -15.16 -0.28 5.41
CA PHE A 90 -13.73 -0.10 5.66
C PHE A 90 -13.16 1.09 4.88
N THR A 91 -13.67 1.37 3.68
CA THR A 91 -13.33 2.60 2.95
C THR A 91 -13.76 3.84 3.73
N MET A 92 -14.93 3.80 4.40
CA MET A 92 -15.38 4.90 5.24
C MET A 92 -14.48 5.09 6.47
N PHE A 93 -14.03 4.00 7.11
CA PHE A 93 -13.04 4.09 8.19
C PHE A 93 -11.71 4.64 7.71
N ASP A 94 -11.21 4.16 6.57
CA ASP A 94 -9.98 4.65 5.95
C ASP A 94 -10.06 6.18 5.65
N GLN A 95 -11.22 6.65 5.19
CA GLN A 95 -11.46 8.09 5.01
C GLN A 95 -11.46 8.87 6.33
N ILE A 96 -11.96 8.29 7.41
CA ILE A 96 -11.94 8.93 8.73
C ILE A 96 -10.51 9.00 9.25
N ILE A 97 -9.78 7.88 9.27
CA ILE A 97 -8.40 7.85 9.80
C ILE A 97 -7.46 8.72 8.96
N SER A 98 -7.68 8.88 7.65
CA SER A 98 -6.88 9.79 6.82
C SER A 98 -6.96 11.27 7.23
N ARG A 99 -7.99 11.65 7.99
CA ARG A 99 -8.17 13.00 8.55
C ARG A 99 -7.61 13.14 9.97
N HIS A 100 -7.16 12.04 10.56
CA HIS A 100 -6.60 11.98 11.90
C HIS A 100 -5.16 11.46 11.84
N ASP A 101 -4.40 11.66 12.91
CA ASP A 101 -3.05 11.09 13.04
C ASP A 101 -3.17 9.65 13.58
N ALA A 102 -3.82 8.78 12.82
CA ALA A 102 -4.06 7.38 13.16
C ALA A 102 -3.59 6.47 12.03
N TYR A 103 -3.04 5.32 12.38
CA TYR A 103 -2.55 4.32 11.44
C TYR A 103 -3.38 3.04 11.57
N LYS A 104 -3.98 2.61 10.45
CA LYS A 104 -4.61 1.29 10.35
C LYS A 104 -3.53 0.22 10.42
N VAL A 105 -3.65 -0.70 11.37
CA VAL A 105 -2.69 -1.79 11.53
C VAL A 105 -3.10 -2.98 10.67
N GLU A 106 -4.33 -3.47 10.82
CA GLU A 106 -4.83 -4.59 10.04
C GLU A 106 -6.35 -4.73 10.12
N THR A 107 -6.91 -5.54 9.22
CA THR A 107 -8.32 -5.95 9.25
C THR A 107 -8.40 -7.47 9.34
N THR A 108 -9.16 -8.00 10.30
CA THR A 108 -9.37 -9.44 10.47
C THR A 108 -10.86 -9.75 10.45
N GLY A 109 -11.33 -10.33 9.35
CA GLY A 109 -12.76 -10.63 9.16
C GLY A 109 -13.59 -9.35 9.20
N GLU A 110 -14.44 -9.25 10.22
CA GLU A 110 -15.31 -8.12 10.51
C GLU A 110 -14.72 -7.07 11.47
N THR A 111 -13.47 -7.26 11.89
CA THR A 111 -12.76 -6.38 12.82
C THR A 111 -11.79 -5.48 12.07
N TYR A 112 -11.83 -4.18 12.40
CA TYR A 112 -10.91 -3.14 11.96
C TYR A 112 -10.03 -2.70 13.13
N MET A 113 -8.72 -2.66 12.92
CA MET A 113 -7.70 -2.22 13.89
C MET A 113 -6.83 -1.10 13.31
#